data_AF-A0A235BT05-F1
#
_entry.id   AF-A0A235BT05-F1
#
_cell.length_a   1.000
_cell.length_b   1.000
_cell.length_c   1.000
_cell.angle_alpha   90.00
_cell.angle_beta   90.00
_cell.angle_gamma   90.00
#
_symmetry.space_group_name_H-M   'P 1'
#
loop_
_entity.id
_entity.type
_entity.pdbx_description
1 polymer ?
#
loop_
_entity_poly.entity_id
_entity_poly.type
_entity_poly.pdbx_seq_one_letter_code
_entity_poly.pdbx_strand_id
1 'polypeptide(L)'
;MNKTDVPLIKEYRINRQKKCLKCIYKYAFDRDKQKECILSLYHNRKERSSEHREKSIFRGMVIPSLRYLGLIVGYGDSIRISANGKLIIESEAMNSKLHERVLRAVIYEVDKNIFHFIDFIKGLSSFPPREIINKLCNKISGPPDKQKRERIRKFLSILEQVKLMNHSSQKLSLNKKKYNQAIKDVDVSMKNIEDFKKCFFDAYFEVSKNTAGIADIVDIREKVSIQMLKEYKVIVTEDQFDELLRGTPFETEKYIISLGEPMGAEEKLFKYKGDYFRTLYIKTRKMGVTK
;
A
#
# COMPACT_ATOMS: atom_id res chain seq x y z
N MET A 1 -22.73 -13.67 9.13
CA MET A 1 -21.44 -12.97 8.90
C MET A 1 -20.66 -13.73 7.85
N ASN A 2 -20.33 -13.11 6.72
CA ASN A 2 -19.53 -13.75 5.68
C ASN A 2 -18.11 -13.98 6.21
N LYS A 3 -17.59 -15.20 6.02
CA LYS A 3 -16.23 -15.54 6.41
C LYS A 3 -15.24 -14.89 5.44
N THR A 4 -14.14 -14.35 5.95
CA THR A 4 -13.15 -13.61 5.14
C THR A 4 -11.97 -14.53 4.81
N ASP A 5 -11.51 -14.53 3.56
CA ASP A 5 -10.20 -15.12 3.22
C ASP A 5 -9.11 -14.10 3.51
N VAL A 6 -8.11 -14.53 4.28
CA VAL A 6 -7.06 -13.64 4.81
C VAL A 6 -5.72 -14.17 4.32
N PRO A 7 -4.88 -13.40 3.61
CA PRO A 7 -3.63 -13.90 3.06
C PRO A 7 -2.56 -14.18 4.13
N LEU A 8 -1.59 -15.05 3.81
CA LEU A 8 -0.43 -15.32 4.67
C LEU A 8 0.70 -14.37 4.32
N ILE A 9 0.95 -13.40 5.20
CA ILE A 9 2.14 -12.55 5.15
C ILE A 9 3.32 -13.32 5.78
N LYS A 10 4.11 -14.01 4.96
CA LYS A 10 5.22 -14.85 5.47
C LYS A 10 6.39 -14.03 6.00
N GLU A 11 6.75 -12.93 5.33
CA GLU A 11 7.71 -11.96 5.84
C GLU A 11 6.95 -10.88 6.60
N TYR A 12 6.85 -10.99 7.91
CA TYR A 12 6.07 -10.11 8.78
C TYR A 12 6.91 -9.08 9.55
N ARG A 13 8.23 -9.07 9.36
CA ARG A 13 9.14 -8.16 10.06
C ARG A 13 9.24 -6.86 9.26
N ILE A 14 8.67 -5.78 9.76
CA ILE A 14 8.58 -4.48 9.05
C ILE A 14 9.96 -3.98 8.63
N ASN A 15 10.97 -4.08 9.52
CA ASN A 15 12.34 -3.70 9.19
C ASN A 15 12.93 -4.50 8.01
N ARG A 16 12.54 -5.78 7.87
CA ARG A 16 12.99 -6.62 6.75
C ARG A 16 12.24 -6.28 5.47
N GLN A 17 10.92 -6.07 5.55
CA GLN A 17 10.10 -5.61 4.44
C GLN A 17 10.64 -4.31 3.85
N LYS A 18 10.97 -3.31 4.68
CA LYS A 18 11.58 -2.05 4.23
C LYS A 18 12.87 -2.25 3.45
N LYS A 19 13.78 -3.11 3.94
CA LYS A 19 15.02 -3.44 3.22
C LYS A 19 14.75 -4.11 1.87
N CYS A 20 13.76 -5.00 1.81
CA CYS A 20 13.35 -5.63 0.56
C CYS A 20 12.77 -4.59 -0.43
N LEU A 21 11.94 -3.66 0.04
CA LEU A 21 11.42 -2.56 -0.79
C LEU A 21 12.54 -1.70 -1.37
N LYS A 22 13.59 -1.39 -0.58
CA LYS A 22 14.77 -0.67 -1.08
C LYS A 22 15.48 -1.43 -2.21
N CYS A 23 15.61 -2.75 -2.10
CA CYS A 23 16.16 -3.57 -3.19
C CYS A 23 15.31 -3.48 -4.46
N ILE A 24 13.97 -3.60 -4.32
CA ILE A 24 13.04 -3.52 -5.46
C ILE A 24 13.09 -2.13 -6.11
N TYR A 25 13.14 -1.08 -5.29
CA TYR A 25 13.23 0.29 -5.79
C TYR A 25 14.55 0.55 -6.53
N LYS A 26 15.67 0.12 -5.96
CA LYS A 26 17.00 0.33 -6.54
C LYS A 26 17.18 -0.38 -7.89
N TYR A 27 16.56 -1.55 -8.04
CA TYR A 27 16.68 -2.40 -9.22
C TYR A 27 15.32 -2.59 -9.90
N ALA A 28 14.55 -1.50 -10.03
CA ALA A 28 13.25 -1.55 -10.72
C ALA A 28 13.42 -2.13 -12.13
N PHE A 29 12.55 -3.07 -12.50
CA PHE A 29 12.60 -3.79 -13.78
C PHE A 29 13.80 -4.72 -14.02
N ASP A 30 14.68 -4.92 -13.01
CA ASP A 30 15.79 -5.87 -13.07
C ASP A 30 15.60 -6.98 -12.02
N ARG A 31 14.85 -8.01 -12.40
CA ARG A 31 14.43 -9.09 -11.49
C ARG A 31 15.62 -9.84 -10.88
N ASP A 32 16.70 -10.04 -11.63
CA ASP A 32 17.85 -10.78 -11.15
C ASP A 32 18.62 -9.99 -10.09
N LYS A 33 18.86 -8.69 -10.30
CA LYS A 33 19.47 -7.85 -9.25
C LYS A 33 18.55 -7.67 -8.05
N GLN A 34 17.23 -7.59 -8.24
CA GLN A 34 16.27 -7.60 -7.13
C GLN A 34 16.38 -8.87 -6.30
N LYS A 35 16.40 -10.02 -6.96
CA LYS A 35 16.55 -11.35 -6.35
C LYS A 35 17.84 -11.41 -5.53
N GLU A 36 18.99 -11.09 -6.13
CA GLU A 36 20.29 -11.13 -5.46
C GLU A 36 20.33 -10.20 -4.24
N CYS A 37 19.89 -8.94 -4.39
CA CYS A 37 19.82 -7.98 -3.30
C CYS A 37 18.94 -8.49 -2.16
N ILE A 38 17.74 -9.01 -2.46
CA ILE A 38 16.83 -9.54 -1.45
C ILE A 38 17.43 -10.77 -0.77
N LEU A 39 17.99 -11.72 -1.52
CA LEU A 39 18.58 -12.93 -0.95
C LEU A 39 19.77 -12.62 -0.03
N SER A 40 20.54 -11.56 -0.31
CA SER A 40 21.61 -11.09 0.57
C SER A 40 21.12 -10.68 1.96
N LEU A 41 19.85 -10.26 2.09
CA LEU A 41 19.25 -9.89 3.37
C LEU A 41 18.96 -11.09 4.29
N TYR A 42 19.00 -12.32 3.76
CA TYR A 42 18.67 -13.54 4.48
C TYR A 42 19.87 -14.47 4.54
N HIS A 43 20.78 -14.18 5.47
CA HIS A 43 21.87 -15.10 5.85
C HIS A 43 21.28 -16.26 6.65
N ASN A 44 20.89 -17.34 5.98
CA ASN A 44 20.57 -18.59 6.66
C ASN A 44 21.84 -19.46 6.75
N ARG A 45 22.15 -19.93 7.96
CA ARG A 45 23.27 -20.83 8.30
C ARG A 45 23.17 -22.26 7.72
N LYS A 46 22.20 -22.54 6.84
CA LYS A 46 22.04 -23.87 6.24
C LYS A 46 22.39 -23.80 4.76
N GLU A 47 23.37 -24.61 4.36
CA GLU A 47 23.74 -24.87 2.97
C GLU A 47 22.51 -25.34 2.19
N ARG A 48 21.83 -24.41 1.54
CA ARG A 48 20.75 -24.71 0.60
C ARG A 48 21.13 -24.04 -0.71
N SER A 49 20.96 -24.77 -1.82
CA SER A 49 21.21 -24.30 -3.17
C SER A 49 20.57 -22.92 -3.41
N SER A 50 21.21 -22.10 -4.25
CA SER A 50 20.69 -20.79 -4.67
C SER A 50 19.24 -20.87 -5.19
N GLU A 51 18.93 -21.91 -5.97
CA GLU A 51 17.60 -22.15 -6.53
C GLU A 51 16.52 -22.37 -5.45
N HIS A 52 16.78 -23.22 -4.46
CA HIS A 52 15.88 -23.38 -3.31
C HIS A 52 15.67 -22.04 -2.58
N ARG A 53 16.72 -21.23 -2.39
CA ARG A 53 16.59 -19.93 -1.72
C ARG A 53 15.72 -18.98 -2.53
N GLU A 54 15.89 -18.90 -3.85
CA GLU A 54 14.99 -18.14 -4.72
C GLU A 54 13.54 -18.59 -4.55
N LYS A 55 13.27 -19.89 -4.68
CA LYS A 55 11.90 -20.44 -4.61
C LYS A 55 11.24 -20.16 -3.26
N SER A 56 11.97 -20.38 -2.17
CA SER A 56 11.44 -20.26 -0.81
C SER A 56 11.36 -18.82 -0.28
N ILE A 57 12.39 -18.00 -0.52
CA ILE A 57 12.55 -16.65 0.04
C ILE A 57 11.98 -15.61 -0.91
N PHE A 58 12.52 -15.52 -2.13
CA PHE A 58 12.12 -14.47 -3.07
C PHE A 58 10.68 -14.71 -3.56
N ARG A 59 10.42 -15.84 -4.25
CA ARG A 59 9.11 -16.16 -4.82
C ARG A 59 8.09 -16.59 -3.76
N GLY A 60 8.53 -17.36 -2.77
CA GLY A 60 7.64 -18.01 -1.81
C GLY A 60 7.30 -17.22 -0.55
N MET A 61 8.04 -16.15 -0.26
CA MET A 61 7.91 -15.38 0.99
C MET A 61 7.86 -13.87 0.75
N VAL A 62 8.90 -13.27 0.15
CA VAL A 62 9.04 -11.80 0.04
C VAL A 62 8.05 -11.22 -0.95
N ILE A 63 8.07 -11.67 -2.21
CA ILE A 63 7.20 -11.11 -3.26
C ILE A 63 5.71 -11.25 -2.88
N PRO A 64 5.19 -12.42 -2.46
CA PRO A 64 3.80 -12.53 -2.04
C PRO A 64 3.46 -11.65 -0.84
N SER A 65 4.34 -11.56 0.17
CA SER A 65 4.09 -10.73 1.36
C SER A 65 3.98 -9.25 1.01
N LEU A 66 4.92 -8.73 0.21
CA LEU A 66 4.88 -7.32 -0.20
C LEU A 66 3.69 -7.02 -1.10
N ARG A 67 3.29 -7.99 -1.95
CA ARG A 67 2.11 -7.87 -2.81
C ARG A 67 0.80 -7.81 -2.04
N TYR A 68 0.60 -8.73 -1.09
CA TYR A 68 -0.59 -8.72 -0.24
C TYR A 68 -0.68 -7.47 0.64
N LEU A 69 0.45 -6.83 0.97
CA LEU A 69 0.50 -5.53 1.64
C LEU A 69 0.31 -4.35 0.67
N GLY A 70 0.17 -4.60 -0.64
CA GLY A 70 -0.01 -3.57 -1.67
C GLY A 70 1.21 -2.66 -1.84
N LEU A 71 2.43 -3.15 -1.56
CA LEU A 71 3.66 -2.35 -1.56
C LEU A 71 4.49 -2.49 -2.84
N ILE A 72 4.09 -3.41 -3.72
CA ILE A 72 4.70 -3.66 -5.03
C ILE A 72 3.59 -3.90 -6.06
N VAL A 73 3.93 -3.74 -7.34
CA VAL A 73 3.06 -4.00 -8.49
C VAL A 73 3.83 -4.69 -9.61
N GLY A 74 3.09 -5.26 -10.57
CA GLY A 74 3.66 -5.88 -11.77
C GLY A 74 4.11 -7.32 -11.52
N TYR A 75 4.37 -8.11 -12.57
CA TYR A 75 4.75 -9.52 -12.48
C TYR A 75 6.02 -9.83 -13.29
N GLY A 76 6.72 -10.91 -12.95
CA GLY A 76 7.94 -11.29 -13.64
C GLY A 76 8.98 -10.17 -13.59
N ASP A 77 9.44 -9.74 -14.75
CA ASP A 77 10.45 -8.68 -14.88
C ASP A 77 9.88 -7.26 -14.75
N SER A 78 8.55 -7.12 -14.69
CA SER A 78 7.88 -5.83 -14.47
C SER A 78 7.67 -5.46 -12.99
N ILE A 79 8.19 -6.26 -12.05
CA ILE A 79 8.05 -6.00 -10.61
C ILE A 79 8.74 -4.68 -10.25
N ARG A 80 7.96 -3.80 -9.61
CA ARG A 80 8.41 -2.51 -9.07
C ARG A 80 7.65 -2.17 -7.79
N ILE A 81 8.09 -1.12 -7.10
CA ILE A 81 7.37 -0.61 -5.93
C ILE A 81 6.05 0.06 -6.34
N SER A 82 5.06 -0.02 -5.45
CA SER A 82 3.81 0.73 -5.58
C SER A 82 3.97 2.15 -5.00
N ALA A 83 2.96 3.01 -5.14
CA ALA A 83 3.02 4.35 -4.53
C ALA A 83 3.08 4.26 -3.00
N ASN A 84 2.37 3.29 -2.40
CA ASN A 84 2.48 3.01 -0.96
C ASN A 84 3.89 2.51 -0.57
N GLY A 85 4.50 1.65 -1.39
CA GLY A 85 5.89 1.23 -1.20
C GLY A 85 6.87 2.41 -1.29
N LYS A 86 6.67 3.30 -2.25
CA LYS A 86 7.44 4.53 -2.45
C LYS A 86 7.33 5.48 -1.26
N LEU A 87 6.11 5.73 -0.77
CA LEU A 87 5.87 6.54 0.43
C LEU A 87 6.67 6.05 1.63
N ILE A 88 6.70 4.72 1.86
CA ILE A 88 7.46 4.13 2.97
C ILE A 88 8.97 4.40 2.82
N ILE A 89 9.53 4.25 1.61
CA ILE A 89 10.95 4.50 1.35
C ILE A 89 11.29 5.98 1.50
N GLU A 90 10.55 6.86 0.83
CA GLU A 90 10.86 8.30 0.78
C GLU A 90 10.67 8.97 2.14
N SER A 91 9.63 8.58 2.90
CA SER A 91 9.38 9.14 4.22
C SER A 91 10.49 8.85 5.23
N GLU A 92 11.23 7.74 5.08
CA GLU A 92 12.33 7.37 5.96
C GLU A 92 13.48 8.39 5.91
N ALA A 93 13.76 8.94 4.72
CA ALA A 93 14.80 9.95 4.53
C ALA A 93 14.40 11.34 5.05
N MET A 94 13.10 11.60 5.23
CA MET A 94 12.60 12.93 5.59
C MET A 94 12.57 13.16 7.10
N ASN A 95 11.88 12.28 7.83
CA ASN A 95 11.63 12.46 9.26
C ASN A 95 11.13 11.15 9.88
N SER A 96 11.74 10.71 10.99
CA SER A 96 11.36 9.45 11.67
C SER A 96 9.91 9.42 12.17
N LYS A 97 9.38 10.54 12.69
CA LYS A 97 7.98 10.63 13.13
C LYS A 97 7.00 10.56 11.96
N LEU A 98 7.33 11.21 10.84
CA LEU A 98 6.54 11.14 9.61
C LEU A 98 6.57 9.73 9.01
N HIS A 99 7.75 9.11 8.95
CA HIS A 99 7.93 7.74 8.51
C HIS A 99 7.06 6.75 9.31
N GLU A 100 7.04 6.88 10.64
CA GLU A 100 6.16 6.06 11.47
C GLU A 100 4.66 6.30 11.18
N ARG A 101 4.27 7.54 10.86
CA ARG A 101 2.88 7.86 10.48
C ARG A 101 2.51 7.20 9.14
N VAL A 102 3.38 7.30 8.14
CA VAL A 102 3.21 6.66 6.83
C VAL A 102 3.06 5.14 6.99
N LEU A 103 3.95 4.49 7.73
CA LEU A 103 3.84 3.06 8.00
C LEU A 103 2.51 2.68 8.66
N ARG A 104 2.05 3.47 9.63
CA ARG A 104 0.75 3.24 10.29
C ARG A 104 -0.42 3.43 9.33
N ALA A 105 -0.43 4.49 8.53
CA ALA A 105 -1.51 4.78 7.59
C ALA A 105 -1.64 3.67 6.55
N VAL A 106 -0.54 3.29 5.90
CA VAL A 106 -0.53 2.22 4.89
C VAL A 106 -0.98 0.87 5.47
N ILE A 107 -0.44 0.47 6.63
CA ILE A 107 -0.84 -0.80 7.26
C ILE A 107 -2.28 -0.77 7.77
N TYR A 108 -2.78 0.40 8.22
CA TYR A 108 -4.16 0.54 8.64
C TYR A 108 -5.14 0.34 7.49
N GLU A 109 -4.87 0.88 6.30
CA GLU A 109 -5.71 0.63 5.12
C GLU A 109 -5.67 -0.82 4.66
N VAL A 110 -4.49 -1.45 4.70
CA VAL A 110 -4.37 -2.89 4.44
C VAL A 110 -5.23 -3.70 5.40
N ASP A 111 -5.23 -3.37 6.69
CA ASP A 111 -6.13 -4.00 7.65
C ASP A 111 -7.60 -3.72 7.29
N LYS A 112 -7.97 -2.46 7.09
CA LYS A 112 -9.33 -2.02 6.76
C LYS A 112 -9.91 -2.69 5.52
N ASN A 113 -9.09 -3.02 4.52
CA ASN A 113 -9.56 -3.55 3.24
C ASN A 113 -9.49 -5.08 3.14
N ILE A 114 -8.61 -5.73 3.91
CA ILE A 114 -8.30 -7.16 3.74
C ILE A 114 -8.56 -7.95 5.01
N PHE A 115 -8.03 -7.50 6.15
CA PHE A 115 -7.96 -8.30 7.38
C PHE A 115 -9.11 -8.01 8.36
N HIS A 116 -9.51 -6.74 8.47
CA HIS A 116 -10.50 -6.20 9.40
C HIS A 116 -10.25 -6.55 10.88
N PHE A 117 -8.99 -6.71 11.29
CA PHE A 117 -8.66 -7.11 12.66
C PHE A 117 -8.80 -5.93 13.63
N ILE A 118 -8.44 -4.71 13.23
CA ILE A 118 -8.61 -3.53 14.11
C ILE A 118 -10.09 -3.28 14.37
N ASP A 119 -10.95 -3.35 13.35
CA ASP A 119 -12.39 -3.17 13.52
C ASP A 119 -12.97 -4.21 14.48
N PHE A 120 -12.50 -5.46 14.39
CA PHE A 120 -12.87 -6.51 15.34
C PHE A 120 -12.40 -6.20 16.77
N ILE A 121 -11.15 -5.79 16.95
CA ILE A 121 -10.55 -5.53 18.27
C ILE A 121 -11.10 -4.24 18.89
N LYS A 122 -11.53 -3.27 18.09
CA LYS A 122 -12.11 -1.99 18.56
C LYS A 122 -13.38 -2.20 19.38
N GLY A 123 -14.20 -3.18 18.99
CA GLY A 123 -15.42 -3.55 19.71
C GLY A 123 -15.19 -4.33 21.00
N LEU A 124 -13.93 -4.56 21.40
CA LEU A 124 -13.55 -5.47 22.47
C LEU A 124 -12.78 -4.72 23.58
N SER A 125 -13.22 -4.84 24.84
CA SER A 125 -12.45 -4.43 26.01
C SER A 125 -11.26 -5.37 26.25
N SER A 126 -10.03 -4.96 25.92
CA SER A 126 -8.72 -5.59 26.21
C SER A 126 -8.74 -7.09 26.59
N PHE A 127 -8.34 -7.97 25.67
CA PHE A 127 -8.43 -9.42 25.83
C PHE A 127 -7.06 -10.12 25.88
N PRO A 128 -6.99 -11.32 26.48
CA PRO A 128 -5.84 -12.19 26.31
C PRO A 128 -5.60 -12.50 24.81
N PRO A 129 -4.35 -12.48 24.32
CA PRO A 129 -4.06 -12.73 22.90
C PRO A 129 -4.65 -14.04 22.36
N ARG A 130 -4.69 -15.10 23.20
CA ARG A 130 -5.26 -16.40 22.83
C ARG A 130 -6.75 -16.32 22.50
N GLU A 131 -7.51 -15.53 23.25
CA GLU A 131 -8.96 -15.37 23.02
C GLU A 131 -9.25 -14.59 21.74
N ILE A 132 -8.49 -13.52 21.48
CA ILE A 132 -8.61 -12.74 20.23
C ILE A 132 -8.33 -13.65 19.03
N ILE A 133 -7.24 -14.43 19.08
CA ILE A 133 -6.89 -15.36 18.00
C ILE A 133 -7.99 -16.40 17.80
N ASN A 134 -8.54 -16.99 18.87
CA ASN A 134 -9.63 -17.96 18.77
C ASN A 134 -10.87 -17.36 18.09
N LYS A 135 -11.29 -16.16 18.52
CA LYS A 135 -12.45 -15.48 17.93
C LYS A 135 -12.22 -15.11 16.46
N LEU A 136 -11.02 -14.65 16.10
CA LEU A 136 -10.65 -14.36 14.71
C LEU A 136 -10.61 -15.63 13.85
N CYS A 137 -10.13 -16.78 14.37
CA CYS A 137 -10.11 -18.04 13.62
C CYS A 137 -11.51 -18.48 13.16
N ASN A 138 -12.53 -18.23 13.98
CA ASN A 138 -13.92 -18.55 13.65
C ASN A 138 -14.49 -17.70 12.51
N LYS A 139 -13.87 -16.54 12.24
CA LYS A 139 -14.29 -15.60 11.18
C LYS A 139 -13.59 -15.83 9.84
N ILE A 140 -12.49 -16.58 9.83
CA ILE A 140 -11.71 -16.86 8.61
C ILE A 140 -12.16 -18.19 8.00
N SER A 141 -12.53 -18.17 6.72
CA SER A 141 -12.86 -19.37 5.91
C SER A 141 -11.61 -19.93 5.23
N GLY A 142 -11.66 -21.21 4.83
CA GLY A 142 -10.68 -21.79 3.91
C GLY A 142 -9.65 -22.70 4.58
N PRO A 143 -8.54 -22.16 5.14
CA PRO A 143 -7.41 -22.98 5.51
C PRO A 143 -7.62 -23.68 6.87
N PRO A 144 -6.84 -24.74 7.18
CA PRO A 144 -6.86 -25.39 8.49
C PRO A 144 -6.56 -24.41 9.63
N ASP A 145 -7.10 -24.67 10.82
CA ASP A 145 -6.97 -23.81 12.00
C ASP A 145 -5.52 -23.42 12.33
N LYS A 146 -4.57 -24.35 12.17
CA LYS A 146 -3.15 -24.08 12.37
C LYS A 146 -2.67 -22.93 11.47
N GLN A 147 -3.08 -22.92 10.20
CA GLN A 147 -2.72 -21.88 9.24
C GLN A 147 -3.47 -20.57 9.51
N LYS A 148 -4.75 -20.61 9.90
CA LYS A 148 -5.49 -19.41 10.32
C LYS A 148 -4.78 -18.71 11.48
N ARG A 149 -4.40 -19.47 12.51
CA ARG A 149 -3.67 -18.96 13.68
C ARG A 149 -2.32 -18.35 13.29
N GLU A 150 -1.60 -18.97 12.36
CA GLU A 150 -0.34 -18.41 11.84
C GLU A 150 -0.57 -17.06 11.14
N ARG A 151 -1.54 -16.99 10.23
CA ARG A 151 -1.90 -15.76 9.50
C ARG A 151 -2.27 -14.63 10.47
N ILE A 152 -3.14 -14.94 11.44
CA ILE A 152 -3.55 -13.98 12.47
C ILE A 152 -2.35 -13.49 13.28
N ARG A 153 -1.53 -14.40 13.83
CA ARG A 153 -0.37 -14.00 14.65
C ARG A 153 0.61 -13.12 13.90
N LYS A 154 0.91 -13.45 12.64
CA LYS A 154 1.85 -12.67 11.82
C LYS A 154 1.32 -11.27 11.54
N PHE A 155 0.03 -11.13 11.22
CA PHE A 155 -0.54 -9.82 10.98
C PHE A 155 -0.71 -9.00 12.28
N LEU A 156 -1.12 -9.61 13.40
CA LEU A 156 -1.11 -8.94 14.71
C LEU A 156 0.31 -8.43 15.06
N SER A 157 1.35 -9.20 14.77
CA SER A 157 2.74 -8.76 14.96
C SER A 157 3.11 -7.56 14.08
N ILE A 158 2.57 -7.45 12.86
CA ILE A 158 2.75 -6.26 12.01
C ILE A 158 2.06 -5.05 12.67
N LEU A 159 0.81 -5.19 13.12
CA LEU A 159 0.05 -4.13 13.79
C LEU A 159 0.76 -3.62 15.06
N GLU A 160 1.39 -4.52 15.81
CA GLU A 160 2.23 -4.17 16.97
C GLU A 160 3.50 -3.42 16.55
N GLN A 161 4.23 -3.91 15.53
CA GLN A 161 5.45 -3.26 15.04
C GLN A 161 5.21 -1.83 14.53
N VAL A 162 4.05 -1.56 13.94
CA VAL A 162 3.66 -0.19 13.53
C VAL A 162 3.00 0.61 14.66
N LYS A 163 2.88 0.05 15.87
CA LYS A 163 2.30 0.70 17.07
C LYS A 163 0.81 1.04 16.94
N LEU A 164 0.06 0.32 16.11
CA LEU A 164 -1.42 0.40 16.09
C LEU A 164 -2.02 -0.39 17.26
N MET A 165 -1.32 -1.42 17.72
CA MET A 165 -1.65 -2.18 18.92
C MET A 165 -0.53 -2.12 19.95
N ASN A 166 -0.92 -2.26 21.21
CA ASN A 166 -0.02 -2.49 22.33
C ASN A 166 -0.11 -3.96 22.74
N HIS A 167 1.05 -4.57 22.95
CA HIS A 167 1.17 -5.89 23.54
C HIS A 167 1.70 -5.74 24.96
N SER A 168 0.91 -6.13 25.96
CA SER A 168 1.44 -6.45 27.28
C SER A 168 1.43 -7.97 27.46
N SER A 169 2.23 -8.48 28.40
CA SER A 169 2.36 -9.92 28.67
C SER A 169 1.03 -10.66 28.88
N GLN A 170 -0.04 -9.93 29.24
CA GLN A 170 -1.35 -10.50 29.53
C GLN A 170 -2.46 -10.04 28.57
N LYS A 171 -2.30 -8.91 27.87
CA LYS A 171 -3.40 -8.31 27.11
C LYS A 171 -2.95 -7.64 25.82
N LEU A 172 -3.79 -7.75 24.81
CA LEU A 172 -3.64 -7.05 23.54
C LEU A 172 -4.73 -5.99 23.44
N SER A 173 -4.32 -4.76 23.14
CA SER A 173 -5.22 -3.60 23.12
C SER A 173 -4.84 -2.63 22.02
N LEU A 174 -5.81 -1.84 21.56
CA LEU A 174 -5.53 -0.77 20.59
C LEU A 174 -4.75 0.37 21.25
N ASN A 175 -3.72 0.84 20.55
CA ASN A 175 -3.07 2.10 20.90
C ASN A 175 -3.96 3.25 20.44
N LYS A 176 -4.94 3.66 21.26
CA LYS A 176 -5.96 4.66 20.90
C LYS A 176 -5.39 5.93 20.26
N LYS A 177 -4.29 6.47 20.82
CA LYS A 177 -3.64 7.68 20.30
C LYS A 177 -3.11 7.47 18.87
N LYS A 178 -2.41 6.37 18.63
CA LYS A 178 -1.81 6.07 17.32
C LYS A 178 -2.86 5.61 16.31
N TYR A 179 -3.88 4.88 16.75
CA TYR A 179 -5.05 4.51 15.95
C TYR A 179 -5.82 5.75 15.48
N ASN A 180 -6.16 6.68 16.38
CA ASN A 180 -6.86 7.91 16.00
C ASN A 180 -6.01 8.78 15.05
N GLN A 181 -4.69 8.80 15.22
CA GLN A 181 -3.80 9.46 14.26
C GLN A 181 -3.87 8.78 12.88
N ALA A 182 -3.86 7.44 12.82
CA ALA A 182 -3.96 6.71 11.57
C ALA A 182 -5.31 6.99 10.87
N ILE A 183 -6.43 7.03 11.60
CA ILE A 183 -7.74 7.43 11.05
C ILE A 183 -7.65 8.82 10.40
N LYS A 184 -7.12 9.81 11.11
CA LYS A 184 -6.96 11.17 10.56
C LYS A 184 -6.01 11.21 9.37
N ASP A 185 -4.96 10.40 9.40
CA ASP A 185 -3.98 10.31 8.31
C ASP A 185 -4.62 9.71 7.04
N VAL A 186 -5.56 8.77 7.17
CA VAL A 186 -6.25 8.13 6.04
C VAL A 186 -7.56 8.83 5.63
N ASP A 187 -8.07 9.75 6.43
CA ASP A 187 -9.31 10.50 6.14
C ASP A 187 -9.11 11.46 4.95
N VAL A 188 -9.82 11.20 3.85
CA VAL A 188 -9.75 11.98 2.61
C VAL A 188 -10.36 13.38 2.78
N SER A 189 -11.37 13.53 3.65
CA SER A 189 -12.00 14.83 3.93
C SER A 189 -11.05 15.83 4.59
N MET A 190 -9.96 15.33 5.18
CA MET A 190 -8.91 16.14 5.82
C MET A 190 -7.82 16.59 4.83
N LYS A 191 -7.96 16.27 3.54
CA LYS A 191 -6.99 16.63 2.49
C LYS A 191 -7.42 17.90 1.78
N ASN A 192 -6.49 18.81 1.56
CA ASN A 192 -6.75 19.98 0.73
C ASN A 192 -6.85 19.53 -0.73
N ILE A 193 -8.05 19.69 -1.30
CA ILE A 193 -8.35 19.27 -2.67
C ILE A 193 -7.58 20.09 -3.71
N GLU A 194 -7.27 21.35 -3.44
CA GLU A 194 -6.54 22.21 -4.38
C GLU A 194 -5.06 21.84 -4.41
N ASP A 195 -4.47 21.49 -3.25
CA ASP A 195 -3.10 20.95 -3.20
C ASP A 195 -3.01 19.61 -3.94
N PHE A 196 -4.02 18.74 -3.77
CA PHE A 196 -4.12 17.48 -4.52
C PHE A 196 -4.22 17.73 -6.02
N LYS A 197 -5.14 18.58 -6.47
CA LYS A 197 -5.33 18.89 -7.90
C LYS A 197 -4.05 19.42 -8.52
N LYS A 198 -3.37 20.36 -7.83
CA LYS A 198 -2.08 20.90 -8.29
C LYS A 198 -1.07 19.78 -8.51
N CYS A 199 -0.82 18.95 -7.48
CA CYS A 199 0.09 17.81 -7.60
C CYS A 199 -0.36 16.83 -8.69
N PHE A 200 -1.67 16.58 -8.83
CA PHE A 200 -2.21 15.67 -9.83
C PHE A 200 -1.95 16.14 -11.26
N PHE A 201 -2.22 17.42 -11.57
CA PHE A 201 -1.92 17.97 -12.89
C PHE A 201 -0.41 18.02 -13.14
N ASP A 202 0.40 18.44 -12.17
CA ASP A 202 1.86 18.48 -12.30
C ASP A 202 2.43 17.08 -12.57
N ALA A 203 1.99 16.08 -11.80
CA ALA A 203 2.36 14.68 -11.99
C ALA A 203 1.91 14.14 -13.36
N TYR A 204 0.67 14.42 -13.79
CA TYR A 204 0.18 14.02 -15.11
C TYR A 204 1.04 14.63 -16.23
N PHE A 205 1.30 15.94 -16.20
CA PHE A 205 2.09 16.61 -17.24
C PHE A 205 3.54 16.13 -17.23
N GLU A 206 4.07 15.68 -16.11
CA GLU A 206 5.39 15.07 -16.06
C GLU A 206 5.42 13.68 -16.69
N VAL A 207 4.47 12.80 -16.32
CA VAL A 207 4.41 11.41 -16.82
C VAL A 207 4.07 11.38 -18.31
N SER A 208 3.17 12.25 -18.75
CA SER A 208 2.65 12.24 -20.12
C SER A 208 3.61 12.75 -21.20
N LYS A 209 4.74 13.37 -20.80
CA LYS A 209 5.76 13.92 -21.72
C LYS A 209 6.27 12.91 -22.74
N ASN A 210 6.35 11.64 -22.34
CA ASN A 210 6.96 10.58 -23.15
C ASN A 210 5.95 9.60 -23.74
N THR A 211 4.65 9.88 -23.64
CA THR A 211 3.58 8.91 -23.93
C THR A 211 2.44 9.47 -24.78
N ALA A 212 2.74 10.45 -25.63
CA ALA A 212 1.75 11.13 -26.49
C ALA A 212 0.52 11.66 -25.72
N GLY A 213 0.72 12.05 -24.44
CA GLY A 213 -0.37 12.52 -23.59
C GLY A 213 -1.03 11.45 -22.71
N ILE A 214 -0.80 10.15 -22.94
CA ILE A 214 -1.47 9.08 -22.19
C ILE A 214 -0.64 8.67 -20.98
N ALA A 215 -1.11 8.89 -19.77
CA ALA A 215 -0.33 8.59 -18.56
C ALA A 215 -0.86 7.35 -17.82
N ASP A 216 0.03 6.49 -17.33
CA ASP A 216 -0.33 5.37 -16.45
C ASP A 216 -0.70 5.91 -15.06
N ILE A 217 -1.88 5.54 -14.57
CA ILE A 217 -2.43 6.03 -13.30
C ILE A 217 -1.54 5.60 -12.13
N VAL A 218 -0.88 4.45 -12.21
CA VAL A 218 0.04 3.99 -11.16
C VAL A 218 1.22 4.95 -11.02
N ASP A 219 1.74 5.48 -12.13
CA ASP A 219 2.86 6.42 -12.14
C ASP A 219 2.45 7.79 -11.63
N ILE A 220 1.26 8.26 -12.00
CA ILE A 220 0.68 9.50 -11.47
C ILE A 220 0.48 9.36 -9.95
N ARG A 221 -0.11 8.24 -9.51
CA ARG A 221 -0.37 7.95 -8.10
C ARG A 221 0.90 7.99 -7.27
N GLU A 222 1.99 7.40 -7.76
CA GLU A 222 3.31 7.48 -7.13
C GLU A 222 3.78 8.93 -6.99
N LYS A 223 3.80 9.69 -8.09
CA LYS A 223 4.28 11.08 -8.10
C LYS A 223 3.48 11.99 -7.18
N VAL A 224 2.15 11.93 -7.25
CA VAL A 224 1.27 12.73 -6.38
C VAL A 224 1.51 12.40 -4.92
N SER A 225 1.60 11.12 -4.57
CA SER A 225 1.86 10.69 -3.19
C SER A 225 3.17 11.28 -2.66
N ILE A 226 4.22 11.30 -3.48
CA ILE A 226 5.53 11.83 -3.08
C ILE A 226 5.56 13.36 -3.04
N GLN A 227 4.93 14.05 -4.00
CA GLN A 227 4.81 15.51 -3.99
C GLN A 227 4.01 15.99 -2.77
N MET A 228 2.83 15.40 -2.52
CA MET A 228 2.01 15.69 -1.35
C MET A 228 2.75 15.47 -0.03
N LEU A 229 3.56 14.40 0.05
CA LEU A 229 4.38 14.14 1.22
C LEU A 229 5.52 15.18 1.36
N LYS A 230 6.23 15.51 0.29
CA LYS A 230 7.43 16.37 0.32
C LYS A 230 7.08 17.83 0.54
N GLU A 231 6.12 18.36 -0.22
CA GLU A 231 5.74 19.77 -0.22
C GLU A 231 4.79 20.10 0.93
N TYR A 232 3.77 19.26 1.15
CA TYR A 232 2.67 19.57 2.07
C TYR A 232 2.73 18.78 3.38
N LYS A 233 3.64 17.80 3.51
CA LYS A 233 3.70 16.85 4.64
C LYS A 233 2.39 16.07 4.84
N VAL A 234 1.64 15.89 3.75
CA VAL A 234 0.36 15.18 3.73
C VAL A 234 0.59 13.77 3.21
N ILE A 235 0.05 12.79 3.93
CA ILE A 235 0.03 11.40 3.49
C ILE A 235 -1.16 11.24 2.54
N VAL A 236 -0.89 10.80 1.30
CA VAL A 236 -1.90 10.39 0.31
C VAL A 236 -1.50 9.00 -0.14
N THR A 237 -2.14 7.97 0.44
CA THR A 237 -1.97 6.58 0.01
C THR A 237 -2.69 6.32 -1.31
N GLU A 238 -2.55 5.11 -1.83
CA GLU A 238 -3.20 4.73 -3.08
C GLU A 238 -4.73 4.81 -3.03
N ASP A 239 -5.34 4.36 -1.94
CA ASP A 239 -6.80 4.38 -1.80
C ASP A 239 -7.31 5.83 -1.67
N GLN A 240 -6.57 6.67 -0.96
CA GLN A 240 -6.88 8.10 -0.82
C GLN A 240 -6.75 8.84 -2.15
N PHE A 241 -5.69 8.55 -2.92
CA PHE A 241 -5.54 9.10 -4.27
C PHE A 241 -6.75 8.74 -5.14
N ASP A 242 -7.17 7.47 -5.12
CA ASP A 242 -8.30 7.01 -5.94
C ASP A 242 -9.61 7.68 -5.51
N GLU A 243 -9.83 7.87 -4.21
CA GLU A 243 -10.99 8.59 -3.70
C GLU A 243 -10.99 10.07 -4.09
N LEU A 244 -9.84 10.74 -3.99
CA LEU A 244 -9.66 12.13 -4.41
C LEU A 244 -9.85 12.31 -5.93
N LEU A 245 -9.31 11.38 -6.72
CA LEU A 245 -9.49 11.39 -8.17
C LEU A 245 -10.96 11.19 -8.55
N ARG A 246 -11.66 10.25 -7.90
CA ARG A 246 -13.11 10.06 -8.08
C ARG A 246 -13.94 11.30 -7.73
N GLY A 247 -13.49 12.08 -6.73
CA GLY A 247 -14.10 13.35 -6.34
C GLY A 247 -13.75 14.54 -7.24
N THR A 248 -12.80 14.39 -8.17
CA THR A 248 -12.41 15.44 -9.11
C THR A 248 -13.37 15.47 -10.29
N PRO A 249 -13.90 16.65 -10.70
CA PRO A 249 -14.72 16.75 -11.92
C PRO A 249 -13.91 16.34 -13.15
N PHE A 250 -14.44 15.42 -13.97
CA PHE A 250 -13.74 14.97 -15.18
C PHE A 250 -13.92 15.95 -16.35
N GLU A 251 -14.88 16.85 -16.28
CA GLU A 251 -15.08 17.90 -17.26
C GLU A 251 -15.31 19.23 -16.55
N THR A 252 -14.56 20.25 -16.99
CA THR A 252 -14.70 21.64 -16.56
C THR A 252 -14.47 22.56 -17.76
N GLU A 253 -14.65 23.86 -17.55
CA GLU A 253 -14.27 24.87 -18.55
C GLU A 253 -12.76 24.87 -18.85
N LYS A 254 -11.92 24.38 -17.92
CA LYS A 254 -10.46 24.42 -18.00
C LYS A 254 -9.84 23.15 -18.57
N TYR A 255 -10.50 22.00 -18.40
CA TYR A 255 -9.93 20.72 -18.81
C TYR A 255 -10.99 19.61 -18.99
N ILE A 256 -10.58 18.55 -19.67
CA ILE A 256 -11.29 17.27 -19.78
C ILE A 256 -10.31 16.16 -19.37
N ILE A 257 -10.72 15.28 -18.46
CA ILE A 257 -10.05 14.04 -18.09
C ILE A 257 -10.79 12.89 -18.75
N SER A 258 -10.09 12.09 -19.53
CA SER A 258 -10.59 10.88 -20.17
C SER A 258 -9.83 9.68 -19.63
N LEU A 259 -10.54 8.63 -19.23
CA LEU A 259 -9.93 7.36 -18.87
C LEU A 259 -9.69 6.53 -20.15
N GLY A 260 -8.66 5.70 -20.15
CA GLY A 260 -8.38 4.78 -21.25
C GLY A 260 -9.44 3.67 -21.40
N GLU A 261 -9.15 2.67 -22.21
CA GLU A 261 -10.05 1.52 -22.36
C GLU A 261 -10.22 0.75 -21.04
N PRO A 262 -11.45 0.31 -20.73
CA PRO A 262 -11.70 -0.57 -19.60
C PRO A 262 -10.88 -1.86 -19.72
N MET A 263 -10.34 -2.32 -18.59
CA MET A 263 -9.57 -3.55 -18.49
C MET A 263 -10.24 -4.53 -17.53
N GLY A 264 -9.84 -5.80 -17.60
CA GLY A 264 -10.18 -6.78 -16.56
C GLY A 264 -9.64 -6.36 -15.20
N ALA A 265 -10.18 -6.94 -14.13
CA ALA A 265 -9.72 -6.66 -12.77
C ALA A 265 -8.29 -7.18 -12.55
N GLU A 266 -7.30 -6.34 -12.86
CA GLU A 266 -5.89 -6.57 -12.56
C GLU A 266 -5.47 -5.84 -11.28
N GLU A 267 -4.23 -6.07 -10.87
CA GLU A 267 -3.66 -5.47 -9.66
C GLU A 267 -3.55 -3.94 -9.79
N LYS A 268 -4.10 -3.21 -8.80
CA LYS A 268 -3.92 -1.77 -8.58
C LYS A 268 -4.46 -0.84 -9.69
N LEU A 269 -5.37 -1.33 -10.52
CA LEU A 269 -6.13 -0.50 -11.47
C LEU A 269 -7.05 0.50 -10.74
N PHE A 270 -7.32 1.63 -11.38
CA PHE A 270 -8.26 2.62 -10.90
C PHE A 270 -9.69 2.19 -11.19
N LYS A 271 -10.51 2.02 -10.15
CA LYS A 271 -11.93 1.65 -10.31
C LYS A 271 -12.82 2.88 -10.38
N TYR A 272 -13.60 2.99 -11.46
CA TYR A 272 -14.57 4.06 -11.67
C TYR A 272 -15.84 3.54 -12.34
N LYS A 273 -17.01 3.87 -11.78
CA LYS A 273 -18.34 3.50 -12.32
C LYS A 273 -18.55 2.01 -12.67
N GLY A 274 -17.82 1.11 -12.02
CA GLY A 274 -17.95 -0.34 -12.22
C GLY A 274 -16.80 -0.95 -13.03
N ASP A 275 -16.06 -0.12 -13.77
CA ASP A 275 -14.97 -0.52 -14.65
C ASP A 275 -13.59 -0.25 -14.02
N TYR A 276 -12.55 -0.83 -14.61
CA TYR A 276 -11.16 -0.72 -14.18
C TYR A 276 -10.31 -0.07 -15.28
N PHE A 277 -9.49 0.91 -14.89
CA PHE A 277 -8.72 1.73 -15.81
C PHE A 277 -7.25 1.74 -15.42
N ARG A 278 -6.38 1.66 -16.42
CA ARG A 278 -4.93 1.75 -16.24
C ARG A 278 -4.37 3.13 -16.58
N THR A 279 -4.94 3.78 -17.58
CA THR A 279 -4.41 5.05 -18.10
C THR A 279 -5.46 6.15 -18.06
N LEU A 280 -4.97 7.38 -18.08
CA LEU A 280 -5.80 8.56 -18.29
C LEU A 280 -5.11 9.55 -19.24
N TYR A 281 -5.92 10.41 -19.83
CA TYR A 281 -5.53 11.51 -20.70
C TYR A 281 -6.21 12.78 -20.22
N ILE A 282 -5.50 13.90 -20.23
CA ILE A 282 -6.03 15.21 -19.87
C ILE A 282 -5.81 16.18 -21.02
N LYS A 283 -6.91 16.76 -21.51
CA LYS A 283 -6.92 17.86 -22.47
C LYS A 283 -7.19 19.16 -21.74
N THR A 284 -6.27 20.11 -21.79
CA THR A 284 -6.50 21.47 -21.30
C THR A 284 -7.21 22.31 -22.35
N ARG A 285 -8.19 23.10 -21.91
CA ARG A 285 -8.85 24.11 -22.74
C ARG A 285 -8.09 25.42 -22.52
N LYS A 286 -7.52 26.00 -23.58
CA LYS A 286 -7.00 27.37 -23.50
C LYS A 286 -8.20 28.28 -23.25
N MET A 287 -8.23 29.00 -22.12
CA MET A 287 -9.15 30.13 -22.01
C MET A 287 -8.75 31.12 -23.11
N GLY A 288 -9.66 31.38 -24.03
CA GLY A 288 -9.44 32.41 -25.04
C GLY A 288 -9.12 33.71 -24.31
N VAL A 289 -7.94 34.27 -24.60
CA VAL A 289 -7.68 35.67 -24.28
C VAL A 289 -8.62 36.45 -25.20
N THR A 290 -9.79 36.81 -24.69
CA THR A 290 -10.57 37.91 -25.27
C THR A 290 -9.67 39.14 -25.19
N LYS A 291 -9.11 39.50 -26.35
CA LYS A 291 -8.53 40.82 -26.57
C LYS A 291 -9.62 41.88 -26.50
#